data_AF-A0A2D4I5W9-F1
#
_entry.id   AF-A0A2D4I5W9-F1
#
_cell.length_a   1.000
_cell.length_b   1.000
_cell.length_c   1.000
_cell.angle_alpha   90.00
_cell.angle_beta   90.00
_cell.angle_gamma   90.00
#
_symmetry.space_group_name_H-M   'P 1'
#
loop_
_entity.id
_entity.type
_entity.pdbx_description
1 polymer ?
#
loop_
_entity_poly.entity_id
_entity_poly.type
_entity_poly.pdbx_seq_one_letter_code
_entity_poly.pdbx_strand_id
1 'polypeptide(L)'
;MLDIQASQLRRMESSINHISQTVDIHKEKVARREIGILTTNKNTSRTHKIIAPANLERPVRYIRKPIDYTILDDIGHGVKVSTQNMKMGGLPRTTPPTQKPPSPPMSGKGTIGRHSPYRTLEPVRPPVVPND
;
A
#
# COMPACT_ATOMS: atom_id res chain seq x y z
N MET A 1 75.61 5.79 15.58
CA MET A 1 75.35 4.46 16.18
C MET A 1 73.99 4.41 16.86
N LEU A 2 73.66 5.39 17.71
CA LEU A 2 72.34 5.49 18.37
C LEU A 2 71.17 5.67 17.40
N ASP A 3 71.30 6.46 16.32
CA ASP A 3 70.20 6.66 15.36
C ASP A 3 69.81 5.38 14.62
N ILE A 4 70.80 4.51 14.35
CA ILE A 4 70.56 3.21 13.72
C ILE A 4 69.77 2.31 14.67
N GLN A 5 70.15 2.26 15.95
CA GLN A 5 69.43 1.52 16.99
C GLN A 5 68.01 2.07 17.20
N ALA A 6 67.83 3.39 17.23
CA ALA A 6 66.51 4.01 17.31
C ALA A 6 65.62 3.65 16.11
N SER A 7 66.19 3.63 14.90
CA SER A 7 65.46 3.20 13.71
C SER A 7 65.08 1.70 13.74
N GLN A 8 65.94 0.85 14.33
CA GLN A 8 65.67 -0.57 14.51
C GLN A 8 64.50 -0.77 15.49
N LEU A 9 64.49 -0.06 16.61
CA LEU A 9 63.38 -0.10 17.57
C LEU A 9 62.06 0.33 16.93
N ARG A 10 62.04 1.42 16.15
CA ARG A 10 60.83 1.87 15.43
C ARG A 10 60.29 0.83 14.45
N ARG A 11 61.18 0.14 13.72
CA ARG A 11 60.77 -0.96 12.82
C ARG A 11 60.22 -2.15 13.61
N MET A 12 60.86 -2.53 14.71
CA MET A 12 60.39 -3.62 15.56
C MET A 12 59.04 -3.31 16.20
N GLU A 13 58.84 -2.08 16.68
CA GLU A 13 57.56 -1.61 17.20
C GLU A 13 56.46 -1.70 16.14
N SER A 14 56.73 -1.24 14.91
CA SER A 14 55.78 -1.39 13.80
C SER A 14 55.44 -2.86 13.51
N SER A 15 56.44 -3.75 13.54
CA SER A 15 56.23 -5.19 13.35
C SER A 15 55.38 -5.79 14.47
N ILE A 16 55.65 -5.42 15.73
CA ILE A 16 54.88 -5.86 16.89
C ILE A 16 53.43 -5.36 16.80
N ASN A 17 53.22 -4.12 16.40
CA ASN A 17 51.88 -3.56 16.21
C ASN A 17 51.09 -4.35 15.15
N HIS A 18 51.73 -4.70 14.02
CA HIS A 18 51.09 -5.53 13.00
C HIS A 18 50.75 -6.94 13.51
N ILE A 19 51.62 -7.53 14.33
CA ILE A 19 51.36 -8.82 14.98
C ILE A 19 50.18 -8.71 15.95
N SER A 20 50.13 -7.66 16.78
CA SER A 20 49.02 -7.41 17.71
C SER A 20 47.70 -7.35 16.96
N GLN A 21 47.61 -6.54 15.91
CA GLN A 21 46.41 -6.42 15.08
C GLN A 21 46.01 -7.76 14.46
N THR A 22 46.99 -8.55 14.00
CA THR A 22 46.74 -9.89 13.44
C THR A 22 46.13 -10.83 14.48
N VAL A 23 46.64 -10.79 15.71
CA VAL A 23 46.10 -11.58 16.83
C VAL A 23 44.70 -11.09 17.20
N ASP A 24 44.46 -9.79 17.30
CA ASP A 24 43.16 -9.22 17.64
C ASP A 24 42.10 -9.62 16.60
N ILE A 25 42.43 -9.51 15.31
CA ILE A 25 41.56 -9.97 14.21
C ILE A 25 41.30 -11.47 14.33
N HIS A 26 42.32 -12.27 14.63
CA HIS A 26 42.17 -13.71 14.78
C HIS A 26 41.24 -14.06 15.95
N LYS A 27 41.44 -13.43 17.11
CA LYS A 27 40.62 -13.63 18.31
C LYS A 27 39.16 -13.26 18.04
N GLU A 28 38.91 -12.12 17.40
CA GLU A 28 37.56 -11.71 17.01
C GLU A 28 36.93 -12.69 16.00
N LYS A 29 37.70 -13.19 15.03
CA LYS A 29 37.20 -14.20 14.07
C LYS A 29 36.82 -15.50 14.74
N VAL A 30 37.62 -15.98 15.71
CA VAL A 30 37.30 -17.19 16.49
C VAL A 30 36.01 -16.97 17.27
N ALA A 31 35.90 -15.85 18.00
CA ALA A 31 34.69 -15.51 18.74
C ALA A 31 33.45 -15.40 17.82
N ARG A 32 33.58 -14.75 16.66
CA ARG A 32 32.49 -14.67 15.66
C ARG A 32 32.11 -16.03 15.08
N ARG A 33 33.07 -16.93 14.89
CA ARG A 33 32.80 -18.31 14.46
C ARG A 33 32.03 -19.07 15.53
N GLU A 34 32.37 -18.93 16.81
CA GLU A 34 31.68 -19.57 17.93
C GLU A 34 30.23 -19.09 18.03
N ILE A 35 29.97 -17.78 18.04
CA ILE A 35 28.60 -17.25 18.06
C ILE A 35 27.84 -17.56 16.77
N GLY A 36 28.55 -17.64 15.63
CA GLY A 36 27.98 -17.94 14.31
C GLY A 36 27.24 -19.28 14.26
N ILE A 37 27.69 -20.29 15.01
CA ILE A 37 27.02 -21.62 15.11
C ILE A 37 25.59 -21.49 15.67
N LEU A 38 25.36 -20.49 16.54
CA LEU A 38 24.08 -20.25 17.19
C LEU A 38 23.19 -19.27 16.42
N THR A 39 23.62 -18.81 15.25
CA THR A 39 22.88 -17.84 14.43
C THR A 39 22.31 -18.49 13.18
N THR A 40 21.23 -17.90 12.67
CA THR A 40 20.69 -18.20 11.35
C THR A 40 20.24 -16.91 10.69
N ASN A 41 20.04 -16.93 9.38
CA ASN A 41 19.62 -15.76 8.64
C ASN A 41 18.21 -15.32 9.07
N LYS A 42 18.06 -14.05 9.43
CA LYS A 42 16.74 -13.43 9.57
C LYS A 42 16.27 -12.98 8.18
N ASN A 43 15.31 -13.68 7.61
CA ASN A 43 14.68 -13.30 6.33
C ASN A 43 13.74 -12.10 6.51
N THR A 44 14.30 -10.92 6.76
CA THR A 44 13.55 -9.68 6.83
C THR A 44 13.34 -9.14 5.42
N SER A 45 12.10 -9.13 4.95
CA SER A 45 11.71 -8.48 3.70
C SER A 45 11.09 -7.11 3.99
N ARG A 46 11.23 -6.18 3.04
CA ARG A 46 10.62 -4.86 3.12
C ARG A 46 9.47 -4.80 2.13
N THR A 47 8.30 -4.36 2.59
CA THR A 47 7.10 -4.23 1.76
C THR A 47 6.46 -2.85 1.93
N HIS A 48 5.62 -2.48 0.96
CA HIS A 48 4.85 -1.23 1.01
C HIS A 48 3.67 -1.38 1.98
N LYS A 49 3.27 -0.28 2.63
CA LYS A 49 2.13 -0.26 3.57
C LYS A 49 0.80 -0.61 2.90
N ILE A 50 0.66 -0.26 1.63
CA ILE A 50 -0.51 -0.53 0.82
C ILE A 50 -0.01 -1.08 -0.51
N ILE A 51 -0.52 -2.24 -0.89
CA ILE A 51 -0.30 -2.85 -2.21
C ILE A 51 -1.68 -2.91 -2.86
N ALA A 52 -1.94 -2.03 -3.82
CA ALA A 52 -3.16 -2.06 -4.58
C ALA A 52 -3.19 -3.33 -5.46
N PRO A 53 -4.36 -3.96 -5.65
CA PRO A 53 -4.47 -5.07 -6.58
C PRO A 53 -4.15 -4.61 -8.00
N ALA A 54 -3.62 -5.51 -8.84
CA ALA A 54 -3.24 -5.19 -10.21
C ALA A 54 -4.44 -4.71 -11.07
N ASN A 55 -5.61 -5.29 -10.83
CA ASN A 55 -6.86 -4.90 -11.47
C ASN A 55 -7.77 -4.21 -10.46
N LEU A 56 -8.03 -2.92 -10.66
CA LEU A 56 -8.99 -2.16 -9.86
C LEU A 56 -10.43 -2.51 -10.28
N GLU A 57 -11.33 -2.63 -9.31
CA GLU A 57 -12.76 -2.84 -9.58
C GLU A 57 -13.34 -1.67 -10.38
N ARG A 58 -14.12 -1.98 -11.43
CA ARG A 58 -14.76 -0.96 -12.26
C ARG A 58 -16.04 -0.46 -11.56
N PRO A 59 -16.22 0.85 -11.37
CA PRO A 59 -17.46 1.39 -10.81
C PRO A 59 -18.67 1.01 -11.67
N VAL A 60 -19.67 0.36 -11.07
CA VAL A 60 -20.92 -0.03 -11.74
C VAL A 60 -22.03 0.98 -11.40
N ARG A 61 -22.74 1.46 -12.43
CA ARG A 61 -23.85 2.41 -12.26
C ARG A 61 -25.09 1.71 -11.70
N TYR A 62 -25.76 2.35 -10.75
CA TYR A 62 -27.07 1.91 -10.25
C TYR A 62 -28.13 1.90 -11.36
N ILE A 63 -28.97 0.85 -11.37
CA ILE A 63 -30.12 0.69 -12.27
C ILE A 63 -31.30 0.17 -11.45
N ARG A 64 -32.44 0.86 -11.49
CA ARG A 64 -33.68 0.39 -10.85
C ARG A 64 -34.19 -0.86 -11.56
N LYS A 65 -34.40 -1.94 -10.83
CA LYS A 65 -35.06 -3.16 -11.29
C LYS A 65 -36.29 -3.42 -10.39
N PRO A 66 -37.48 -3.74 -10.96
CA PRO A 66 -38.63 -4.14 -10.14
C PRO A 66 -38.35 -5.45 -9.42
N ILE A 67 -39.18 -5.78 -8.41
CA ILE A 67 -39.10 -7.07 -7.73
C ILE A 67 -39.42 -8.16 -8.75
N ASP A 68 -38.50 -9.11 -8.91
CA ASP A 68 -38.66 -10.28 -9.75
C ASP A 68 -38.78 -11.52 -8.85
N TYR A 69 -39.96 -12.13 -8.84
CA TYR A 69 -40.22 -13.33 -8.04
C TYR A 69 -39.72 -14.61 -8.71
N THR A 70 -39.18 -14.53 -9.93
CA THR A 70 -38.85 -15.71 -10.76
C THR A 70 -37.36 -15.99 -10.88
N ILE A 71 -36.47 -15.08 -10.42
CA ILE A 71 -35.01 -15.21 -10.57
C ILE A 71 -34.39 -16.43 -9.88
N LEU A 72 -35.13 -17.09 -8.99
CA LEU A 72 -34.70 -18.29 -8.28
C LEU A 72 -35.44 -19.56 -8.75
N ASP A 73 -36.41 -19.46 -9.67
CA ASP A 73 -37.25 -20.58 -10.09
C ASP A 73 -36.45 -21.70 -10.79
N ASP A 74 -35.30 -21.36 -11.37
CA ASP A 74 -34.43 -22.33 -12.03
C ASP A 74 -33.37 -22.91 -11.07
N ILE A 75 -33.38 -22.53 -9.79
CA ILE A 75 -32.48 -23.05 -8.75
C ILE A 75 -33.22 -24.09 -7.91
N GLY A 76 -32.83 -25.36 -8.00
CA GLY A 76 -33.44 -26.47 -7.25
C GLY A 76 -34.75 -26.97 -7.88
N HIS A 77 -35.78 -27.16 -7.06
CA HIS A 77 -37.13 -27.58 -7.51
C HIS A 77 -38.08 -26.38 -7.53
N GLY A 78 -37.75 -25.35 -8.30
CA GLY A 78 -38.56 -24.14 -8.35
C GLY A 78 -39.95 -24.37 -8.95
N VAL A 79 -40.91 -23.53 -8.54
CA VAL A 79 -42.31 -23.63 -8.92
C VAL A 79 -42.69 -22.38 -9.69
N LYS A 80 -43.01 -22.55 -10.98
CA LYS A 80 -43.39 -21.44 -11.86
C LYS A 80 -44.86 -21.07 -11.65
N VAL A 81 -45.13 -19.79 -11.45
CA VAL A 81 -46.52 -19.28 -11.36
C VAL A 81 -47.15 -19.34 -12.76
N SER A 82 -48.21 -20.14 -12.93
CA SER A 82 -48.97 -20.19 -14.20
C SER A 82 -49.80 -18.91 -14.37
N THR A 83 -49.41 -18.05 -15.31
CA THR A 83 -50.03 -16.73 -15.55
C THR A 83 -51.36 -16.78 -16.30
N GLN A 84 -52.09 -17.90 -16.32
CA GLN A 84 -53.30 -17.98 -17.14
C GLN A 84 -54.48 -17.12 -16.66
N ASN A 85 -54.52 -16.61 -15.41
CA ASN A 85 -55.76 -15.96 -14.91
C ASN A 85 -55.64 -14.69 -14.05
N MET A 86 -54.50 -14.01 -13.97
CA MET A 86 -54.42 -12.74 -13.22
C MET A 86 -54.33 -11.52 -14.15
N LYS A 87 -55.50 -11.02 -14.60
CA LYS A 87 -55.66 -9.64 -15.06
C LYS A 87 -55.50 -8.70 -13.85
N MET A 88 -54.28 -8.34 -13.50
CA MET A 88 -54.04 -7.17 -12.64
C MET A 88 -53.40 -6.06 -13.47
N GLY A 89 -54.04 -4.89 -13.43
CA GLY A 89 -53.76 -3.75 -14.28
C GLY A 89 -52.32 -3.27 -14.19
N GLY A 90 -51.72 -3.02 -15.35
CA GLY A 90 -50.43 -2.37 -15.46
C GLY A 90 -50.50 -0.96 -14.87
N LEU A 91 -49.68 -0.71 -13.85
CA LEU A 91 -49.35 0.65 -13.44
C LEU A 91 -48.72 1.37 -14.64
N PRO A 92 -49.06 2.66 -14.88
CA PRO A 92 -48.57 3.37 -16.05
C PRO A 92 -47.04 3.36 -16.04
N ARG A 93 -46.47 2.91 -17.15
CA ARG A 93 -45.04 2.97 -17.44
C ARG A 93 -44.62 4.44 -17.49
N THR A 94 -44.31 5.05 -16.34
CA THR A 94 -43.66 6.35 -16.32
C THR A 94 -42.25 6.14 -16.85
N THR A 95 -42.01 6.54 -18.09
CA THR A 95 -40.65 6.72 -18.61
C THR A 95 -39.90 7.63 -17.63
N PRO A 96 -38.73 7.23 -17.11
CA PRO A 96 -37.93 8.16 -16.33
C PRO A 96 -37.59 9.36 -17.23
N PRO A 97 -37.62 10.60 -16.72
CA PRO A 97 -37.20 11.75 -17.50
C PRO A 97 -35.80 11.46 -18.04
N THR A 98 -35.60 11.69 -19.33
CA THR A 98 -34.29 11.65 -20.00
C THR A 98 -33.46 12.85 -19.54
N GLN A 99 -33.20 12.97 -18.24
CA GLN A 99 -32.10 13.80 -17.78
C GLN A 99 -30.83 13.09 -18.22
N LYS A 100 -30.26 13.57 -19.33
CA LYS A 100 -28.86 13.29 -19.68
C LYS A 100 -28.05 13.42 -18.38
N PRO A 101 -27.19 12.46 -18.06
CA PRO A 101 -26.31 12.61 -16.90
C PRO A 101 -25.54 13.93 -17.08
N PRO A 102 -25.40 14.76 -16.03
CA PRO A 102 -24.50 15.89 -16.12
C PRO A 102 -23.12 15.34 -16.49
N SER A 103 -22.58 15.79 -17.61
CA SER A 103 -21.22 15.45 -18.01
C SER A 103 -20.27 15.78 -16.86
N PRO A 104 -19.23 14.96 -16.60
CA PRO A 104 -18.21 15.34 -15.63
C PRO A 104 -17.63 16.71 -16.03
N PRO A 105 -17.40 17.64 -15.09
CA PRO A 105 -16.88 18.94 -15.43
C PRO A 105 -15.50 18.76 -16.06
N MET A 106 -15.33 19.28 -17.27
CA MET A 106 -14.02 19.37 -17.89
C MET A 106 -13.12 20.26 -17.03
N SER A 107 -11.87 19.83 -16.83
CA SER A 107 -10.82 20.64 -16.21
C SER A 107 -10.53 21.86 -17.09
N GLY A 108 -11.26 22.95 -16.87
CA GLY A 108 -11.22 24.15 -17.71
C GLY A 108 -11.39 25.42 -16.89
N LYS A 109 -10.26 25.91 -16.35
CA LYS A 109 -9.85 27.33 -16.30
C LYS A 109 -10.95 28.38 -15.97
N GLY A 110 -10.88 28.92 -14.75
CA GLY A 110 -11.18 30.34 -14.51
C GLY A 110 -12.41 30.70 -13.68
N THR A 111 -12.13 31.20 -12.48
CA THR A 111 -12.80 32.30 -11.74
C THR A 111 -14.24 32.18 -11.20
N ILE A 112 -14.31 32.47 -9.90
CA ILE A 112 -15.43 32.97 -9.07
C ILE A 112 -16.46 31.94 -8.58
N GLY A 113 -16.58 31.84 -7.25
CA GLY A 113 -17.73 31.24 -6.55
C GLY A 113 -17.46 29.87 -5.93
N ARG A 114 -16.65 29.81 -4.87
CA ARG A 114 -16.46 28.59 -4.05
C ARG A 114 -17.75 28.25 -3.30
N HIS A 115 -18.35 27.09 -3.58
CA HIS A 115 -18.89 26.14 -2.59
C HIS A 115 -19.34 24.86 -3.33
N SER A 116 -18.43 23.90 -3.48
CA SER A 116 -18.76 22.53 -3.88
C SER A 116 -18.69 21.64 -2.63
N PRO A 117 -19.73 20.83 -2.33
CA PRO A 117 -19.79 20.02 -1.11
C PRO A 117 -18.89 18.77 -1.13
N TYR A 118 -18.15 18.54 -2.22
CA TYR A 118 -17.28 17.37 -2.39
C TYR A 118 -15.80 17.77 -2.55
N ARG A 119 -15.27 18.59 -1.65
CA ARG A 119 -13.83 18.82 -1.57
C ARG A 119 -13.20 17.81 -0.60
N THR A 120 -12.24 17.01 -1.09
CA THR A 120 -11.28 16.31 -0.23
C THR A 120 -10.63 17.34 0.69
N LEU A 121 -10.80 17.19 2.01
CA LEU A 121 -10.21 18.10 2.99
C LEU A 121 -8.70 18.13 2.78
N GLU A 122 -8.13 19.34 2.63
CA GLU A 122 -6.68 19.51 2.56
C GLU A 122 -6.07 19.01 3.89
N PRO A 123 -4.94 18.29 3.86
CA PRO A 123 -4.24 17.88 5.07
C PRO A 123 -3.97 19.09 5.97
N VAL A 124 -4.45 19.03 7.22
CA VAL A 124 -4.20 20.07 8.22
C VAL A 124 -2.70 20.08 8.52
N ARG A 125 -2.05 21.24 8.36
CA ARG A 125 -0.62 21.36 8.67
C ARG A 125 -0.40 21.17 10.18
N PRO A 126 0.63 20.42 10.59
CA PRO A 126 0.99 20.30 11.98
C PRO A 126 1.45 21.66 12.56
N PRO A 127 1.21 21.92 13.85
CA PRO A 127 1.63 23.16 14.49
C PRO A 127 3.15 23.29 14.46
N VAL A 128 3.63 24.50 14.17
CA VAL A 128 5.05 24.85 14.18
C VAL A 128 5.38 25.52 15.51
N VAL A 129 6.38 24.99 16.21
CA VAL A 129 6.91 25.60 17.43
C VAL A 129 7.73 26.85 17.03
N PRO A 130 7.47 28.03 17.60
CA PRO A 130 8.31 29.21 17.37
C PRO A 130 9.75 28.93 17.79
N ASN A 131 10.71 29.34 16.94
CA ASN A 131 12.12 29.34 17.31
C ASN A 131 12.44 30.67 18.00
N ASP A 132 13.11 30.59 19.15
CA ASP A 132 13.90 31.68 19.74
C ASP A 132 15.26 31.80 19.03
#